data_AF-K0IC07-F1
#
_entry.id   AF-K0IC07-F1
#
_cell.length_a   1.000
_cell.length_b   1.000
_cell.length_c   1.000
_cell.angle_alpha   90.00
_cell.angle_beta   90.00
_cell.angle_gamma   90.00
#
_symmetry.space_group_name_H-M   'P 1'
#
loop_
_entity.id
_entity.type
_entity.pdbx_description
1 polymer ?
#
loop_
_entity_poly.entity_id
_entity_poly.type
_entity_poly.pdbx_seq_one_letter_code
_entity_poly.pdbx_strand_id
1 'polypeptide(L)'
;MQNPSVETRRAFGFLFVCVSIVVGAASVMSEFAYINSLPLYYYAIIWLGSFGAVFGAGAAKFRKAAPAIRSRMRTSVKWPSGAKALNGICWAGPFAAIAAFPSFYQYLILLGIGLGNLSTYLLIKKYGNADNREQLIVAVISLAAIPAAVVIDSSLFAMHQDIAVMLSRILIAIAYAAGGAFALLGGGRKAGSSDLTG
;
A
#
# COMPACT_ATOMS: atom_id res chain seq x y z
N MET A 1 9.46 -16.89 -22.35
CA MET A 1 8.35 -16.03 -21.89
C MET A 1 8.13 -16.29 -20.40
N GLN A 2 8.08 -15.28 -19.53
CA GLN A 2 7.85 -15.50 -18.10
C GLN A 2 6.39 -15.90 -17.87
N ASN A 3 6.13 -16.67 -16.81
CA ASN A 3 4.76 -17.04 -16.44
C ASN A 3 3.94 -15.76 -16.15
N PRO A 4 2.75 -15.56 -16.77
CA PRO A 4 1.93 -14.35 -16.60
C PRO A 4 1.63 -13.98 -15.14
N SER A 5 1.58 -14.98 -14.25
CA SER A 5 1.42 -14.76 -12.81
C SER A 5 2.64 -14.08 -12.17
N VAL A 6 3.85 -14.43 -12.59
CA VAL A 6 5.11 -13.85 -12.11
C VAL A 6 5.29 -12.43 -12.62
N GLU A 7 4.96 -12.17 -13.88
CA GLU A 7 5.00 -10.82 -14.46
C GLU A 7 4.02 -9.89 -13.74
N THR A 8 2.80 -10.35 -13.49
CA THR A 8 1.78 -9.60 -12.73
C THR A 8 2.25 -9.32 -11.31
N ARG A 9 2.82 -10.32 -10.61
CA ARG A 9 3.36 -10.12 -9.26
C ARG A 9 4.48 -9.07 -9.26
N ARG A 10 5.45 -9.16 -10.18
CA ARG A 10 6.55 -8.17 -10.28
C ARG A 10 6.05 -6.78 -10.63
N ALA A 11 5.02 -6.66 -11.47
CA ALA A 11 4.38 -5.39 -11.82
C ALA A 11 3.76 -4.71 -10.57
N PHE A 12 3.01 -5.47 -9.77
CA PHE A 12 2.49 -4.96 -8.50
C PHE A 12 3.58 -4.72 -7.46
N GLY A 13 4.63 -5.54 -7.43
CA GLY A 13 5.78 -5.32 -6.56
C GLY A 13 6.47 -3.98 -6.85
N PHE A 14 6.68 -3.66 -8.12
CA PHE A 14 7.20 -2.37 -8.53
C PHE A 14 6.26 -1.21 -8.14
N LEU A 15 4.95 -1.35 -8.38
CA LEU A 15 3.96 -0.37 -7.95
C LEU A 15 4.03 -0.12 -6.44
N PHE A 16 4.14 -1.18 -5.63
CA PHE A 16 4.20 -1.09 -4.17
C PHE A 16 5.46 -0.39 -3.69
N VAL A 17 6.62 -0.66 -4.30
CA VAL A 17 7.86 0.08 -4.01
C VAL A 17 7.69 1.56 -4.34
N CYS A 18 7.09 1.91 -5.47
CA CYS A 18 6.82 3.31 -5.80
C CYS A 18 5.88 3.98 -4.77
N VAL A 19 4.79 3.33 -4.38
CA VAL A 19 3.88 3.83 -3.33
C VAL A 19 4.63 4.04 -2.02
N SER A 20 5.47 3.09 -1.62
CA SER A 20 6.31 3.20 -0.41
C SER A 20 7.21 4.43 -0.45
N ILE A 21 7.96 4.63 -1.55
CA ILE A 21 8.86 5.78 -1.71
C ILE A 21 8.07 7.09 -1.63
N VAL A 22 6.96 7.19 -2.36
CA VAL A 22 6.11 8.39 -2.36
C VAL A 22 5.60 8.70 -0.96
N VAL A 23 4.97 7.72 -0.32
CA VAL A 23 4.35 7.92 1.01
C VAL A 23 5.42 8.27 2.04
N GLY A 24 6.57 7.57 2.03
CA GLY A 24 7.67 7.86 2.95
C GLY A 24 8.24 9.26 2.73
N ALA A 25 8.61 9.60 1.50
CA ALA A 25 9.20 10.90 1.17
C ALA A 25 8.23 12.06 1.44
N ALA A 26 6.96 11.94 1.02
CA ALA A 26 5.96 12.97 1.25
C ALA A 26 5.66 13.15 2.75
N SER A 27 5.73 12.09 3.55
CA SER A 27 5.53 12.17 5.00
C SER A 27 6.65 12.94 5.68
N VAL A 28 7.91 12.61 5.37
CA VAL A 28 9.08 13.32 5.92
C VAL A 28 9.08 14.78 5.46
N MET A 29 8.81 15.07 4.19
CA MET A 29 8.74 16.44 3.70
C MET A 29 7.57 17.23 4.29
N SER A 30 6.43 16.58 4.53
CA SER A 30 5.29 17.22 5.21
C SER A 30 5.64 17.62 6.65
N GLU A 31 6.44 16.80 7.33
CA GLU A 31 6.94 17.12 8.67
C GLU A 31 7.89 18.34 8.63
N PHE A 32 8.83 18.37 7.68
CA PHE A 32 9.66 19.56 7.47
C PHE A 32 8.82 20.81 7.18
N ALA A 33 7.77 20.70 6.37
CA ALA A 33 6.86 21.82 6.12
C ALA A 33 6.14 22.28 7.39
N TYR A 34 5.73 21.35 8.24
CA TYR A 34 5.10 21.63 9.53
C TYR A 34 6.05 22.36 10.49
N ILE A 35 7.25 21.83 10.70
CA ILE A 35 8.28 22.42 11.58
C ILE A 35 8.65 23.85 11.11
N ASN A 36 8.66 24.09 9.80
CA ASN A 36 8.96 25.40 9.22
C ASN A 36 7.73 26.31 9.08
N SER A 37 6.57 25.92 9.63
CA SER A 37 5.31 26.69 9.59
C SER A 37 4.90 27.11 8.17
N LEU A 38 5.15 26.23 7.19
CA LEU A 38 4.82 26.54 5.80
C LEU A 38 3.29 26.54 5.59
N PRO A 39 2.77 27.40 4.69
CA PRO A 39 1.36 27.42 4.34
C PRO A 39 0.82 26.07 3.88
N LEU A 40 -0.47 25.81 4.15
CA LEU A 40 -1.15 24.54 3.86
C LEU A 40 -1.01 24.06 2.39
N TYR A 41 -0.90 24.99 1.42
CA TYR A 41 -0.75 24.62 0.02
C TYR A 41 0.58 23.89 -0.27
N TYR A 42 1.62 24.05 0.56
CA TYR A 42 2.87 23.31 0.41
C TYR A 42 2.69 21.81 0.61
N TYR A 43 1.76 21.38 1.45
CA TYR A 43 1.46 19.95 1.62
C TYR A 43 0.93 19.36 0.31
N ALA A 44 0.05 20.08 -0.40
CA ALA A 44 -0.43 19.64 -1.70
C ALA A 44 0.71 19.55 -2.73
N ILE A 45 1.61 20.54 -2.75
CA ILE A 45 2.80 20.54 -3.61
C ILE A 45 3.72 19.36 -3.28
N ILE A 46 3.98 19.09 -2.00
CA ILE A 46 4.82 17.98 -1.54
C ILE A 46 4.25 16.65 -2.00
N TRP A 47 2.95 16.42 -1.80
CA TRP A 47 2.31 15.17 -2.20
C TRP A 47 2.30 15.01 -3.72
N LEU A 48 1.80 16.01 -4.45
CA LEU A 48 1.75 15.96 -5.92
C LEU A 48 3.15 15.87 -6.54
N GLY A 49 4.12 16.61 -6.02
CA GLY A 49 5.52 16.59 -6.44
C GLY A 49 6.17 15.23 -6.18
N SER A 50 5.94 14.63 -5.01
CA SER A 50 6.45 13.29 -4.68
C SER A 50 5.88 12.22 -5.62
N PHE A 51 4.56 12.24 -5.83
CA PHE A 51 3.91 11.34 -6.78
C PHE A 51 4.44 11.54 -8.20
N GLY A 52 4.49 12.79 -8.67
CA GLY A 52 4.97 13.16 -10.00
C GLY A 52 6.42 12.72 -10.24
N ALA A 53 7.30 12.96 -9.27
CA ALA A 53 8.71 12.60 -9.37
C ALA A 53 8.90 11.07 -9.44
N VAL A 54 8.30 10.31 -8.53
CA VAL A 54 8.49 8.85 -8.46
C VAL A 54 7.84 8.14 -9.66
N PHE A 55 6.59 8.46 -9.98
CA PHE A 55 5.91 7.83 -11.12
C PHE A 55 6.46 8.33 -12.46
N GLY A 56 6.90 9.58 -12.54
CA GLY A 56 7.59 10.15 -13.70
C GLY A 56 8.93 9.45 -13.97
N ALA A 57 9.78 9.32 -12.96
CA ALA A 57 11.04 8.57 -13.07
C ALA A 57 10.80 7.09 -13.43
N GLY A 58 9.72 6.50 -12.92
CA GLY A 58 9.30 5.13 -13.22
C GLY A 58 8.52 4.94 -14.53
N ALA A 59 8.26 5.98 -15.32
CA ALA A 59 7.23 5.97 -16.36
C ALA A 59 7.42 4.88 -17.42
N ALA A 60 8.66 4.62 -17.84
CA ALA A 60 8.96 3.56 -18.82
C ALA A 60 8.64 2.16 -18.25
N LYS A 61 8.93 1.92 -16.98
CA LYS A 61 8.66 0.64 -16.30
C LYS A 61 7.17 0.49 -16.00
N PHE A 62 6.47 1.57 -15.66
CA PHE A 62 5.01 1.59 -15.53
C PHE A 62 4.31 1.26 -16.84
N ARG A 63 4.75 1.83 -17.97
CA ARG A 63 4.19 1.50 -19.29
C ARG A 63 4.28 0.00 -19.59
N LYS A 64 5.37 -0.66 -19.20
CA LYS A 64 5.54 -2.11 -19.34
C LYS A 64 4.67 -2.91 -18.34
N ALA A 65 4.49 -2.41 -17.12
CA ALA A 65 3.70 -3.05 -16.07
C ALA A 65 2.18 -2.89 -16.25
N ALA A 66 1.74 -1.84 -16.94
CA ALA A 66 0.33 -1.46 -17.05
C ALA A 66 -0.60 -2.55 -17.60
N PRO A 67 -0.25 -3.32 -18.65
CA PRO A 67 -1.11 -4.39 -19.15
C PRO A 67 -1.38 -5.47 -18.09
N ALA A 68 -0.35 -5.88 -17.34
CA ALA A 68 -0.47 -6.88 -16.29
C ALA A 68 -1.33 -6.38 -15.11
N ILE A 69 -1.12 -5.11 -14.71
CA ILE A 69 -1.94 -4.46 -13.68
C ILE A 69 -3.41 -4.40 -14.11
N ARG A 70 -3.67 -3.93 -15.34
CA ARG A 70 -5.02 -3.82 -15.89
C ARG A 70 -5.69 -5.19 -16.02
N SER A 71 -4.94 -6.22 -16.40
CA SER A 71 -5.45 -7.60 -16.46
C SER A 71 -5.95 -8.06 -15.09
N ARG A 72 -5.15 -7.87 -14.03
CA ARG A 72 -5.57 -8.20 -12.65
C ARG A 72 -6.80 -7.40 -12.23
N MET A 73 -6.88 -6.11 -12.57
CA MET A 73 -8.05 -5.28 -12.27
C MET A 73 -9.31 -5.74 -13.01
N ARG A 74 -9.21 -6.29 -14.23
CA ARG A 74 -10.38 -6.83 -14.93
C ARG A 74 -11.01 -8.02 -14.21
N THR A 75 -10.22 -8.75 -13.40
CA THR A 75 -10.75 -9.84 -12.56
C THR A 75 -11.79 -9.33 -11.57
N SER A 76 -11.59 -8.13 -10.99
CA SER A 76 -12.55 -7.58 -10.01
C SER A 76 -13.85 -7.09 -10.63
N VAL A 77 -13.86 -6.79 -11.94
CA VAL A 77 -15.07 -6.44 -12.69
C VAL A 77 -16.05 -7.62 -12.74
N LYS A 78 -15.55 -8.86 -12.70
CA LYS A 78 -16.38 -10.07 -12.74
C LYS A 78 -16.91 -10.49 -11.36
N TRP A 79 -16.53 -9.80 -10.29
CA TRP A 79 -17.00 -10.15 -8.96
C TRP A 79 -18.51 -9.88 -8.78
N PRO A 80 -19.19 -10.67 -7.93
CA PRO A 80 -20.55 -10.35 -7.51
C PRO A 80 -20.63 -8.96 -6.89
N SER A 81 -21.78 -8.28 -7.02
CA SER A 81 -21.96 -6.90 -6.53
C SER A 81 -21.65 -6.75 -5.05
N GLY A 82 -22.03 -7.71 -4.22
CA GLY A 82 -21.71 -7.71 -2.78
C GLY A 82 -20.21 -7.75 -2.49
N ALA A 83 -19.42 -8.51 -3.27
CA ALA A 83 -17.96 -8.55 -3.14
C ALA A 83 -17.31 -7.23 -3.55
N LYS A 84 -17.82 -6.59 -4.61
CA LYS A 84 -17.37 -5.24 -5.03
C LYS A 84 -17.68 -4.20 -3.96
N ALA A 85 -18.89 -4.22 -3.41
CA ALA A 85 -19.32 -3.31 -2.36
C ALA A 85 -18.46 -3.50 -1.10
N LEU A 86 -18.26 -4.74 -0.65
CA LEU A 86 -17.40 -5.05 0.49
C LEU A 86 -15.97 -4.53 0.27
N ASN A 87 -15.37 -4.82 -0.88
CA ASN A 87 -14.03 -4.32 -1.20
C ASN A 87 -13.98 -2.79 -1.23
N GLY A 88 -15.00 -2.16 -1.82
CA GLY A 88 -15.13 -0.71 -1.86
C GLY A 88 -15.23 -0.10 -0.46
N ILE A 89 -16.00 -0.71 0.44
CA ILE A 89 -16.12 -0.28 1.85
C ILE A 89 -14.80 -0.48 2.60
N CYS A 90 -14.12 -1.61 2.41
CA CYS A 90 -12.81 -1.84 3.04
C CYS A 90 -11.75 -0.81 2.61
N TRP A 91 -11.80 -0.36 1.35
CA TRP A 91 -10.92 0.71 0.86
C TRP A 91 -11.38 2.08 1.32
N ALA A 92 -12.61 2.49 0.99
CA ALA A 92 -13.06 3.88 1.14
C ALA A 92 -13.65 4.19 2.51
N GLY A 93 -14.23 3.21 3.20
CA GLY A 93 -14.93 3.39 4.47
C GLY A 93 -14.05 4.04 5.55
N PRO A 94 -12.86 3.48 5.85
CA PRO A 94 -11.97 4.10 6.83
C PRO A 94 -11.53 5.52 6.47
N PHE A 95 -11.27 5.82 5.18
CA PHE A 95 -10.94 7.19 4.77
C PHE A 95 -12.13 8.15 4.85
N ALA A 96 -13.34 7.68 4.53
CA ALA A 96 -14.56 8.48 4.69
C ALA A 96 -14.82 8.80 6.17
N ALA A 97 -14.54 7.84 7.07
CA ALA A 97 -14.67 8.04 8.51
C ALA A 97 -13.75 9.14 9.06
N ILE A 98 -12.63 9.46 8.39
CA ILE A 98 -11.73 10.55 8.80
C ILE A 98 -12.47 11.90 8.81
N ALA A 99 -13.42 12.12 7.89
CA ALA A 99 -14.19 13.37 7.85
C ALA A 99 -15.08 13.54 9.10
N ALA A 100 -15.62 12.43 9.61
CA ALA A 100 -16.43 12.43 10.84
C ALA A 100 -15.57 12.40 12.11
N PHE A 101 -14.40 11.77 12.05
CA PHE A 101 -13.52 11.58 13.20
C PHE A 101 -12.06 11.89 12.87
N PRO A 102 -11.71 13.18 12.69
CA PRO A 102 -10.37 13.58 12.27
C PRO A 102 -9.28 13.26 13.31
N SER A 103 -9.63 13.17 14.59
CA SER A 103 -8.70 12.77 15.66
C SER A 103 -8.20 11.33 15.54
N PHE A 104 -8.92 10.46 14.81
CA PHE A 104 -8.48 9.08 14.56
C PHE A 104 -7.74 8.91 13.23
N TYR A 105 -7.31 9.99 12.58
CA TYR A 105 -6.66 9.97 11.27
C TYR A 105 -5.59 8.87 11.16
N GLN A 106 -4.63 8.86 12.09
CA GLN A 106 -3.48 7.94 12.10
C GLN A 106 -3.89 6.46 12.14
N TYR A 107 -5.00 6.14 12.79
CA TYR A 107 -5.53 4.78 12.88
C TYR A 107 -6.37 4.41 11.66
N LEU A 108 -7.20 5.35 11.21
CA LEU A 108 -8.10 5.15 10.08
C LEU A 108 -7.34 4.99 8.76
N ILE A 109 -6.20 5.65 8.57
CA ILE A 109 -5.34 5.43 7.40
C ILE A 109 -4.74 4.01 7.42
N LEU A 110 -4.25 3.54 8.58
CA LEU A 110 -3.70 2.19 8.72
C LEU A 110 -4.78 1.13 8.52
N LEU A 111 -5.97 1.36 9.07
CA LEU A 111 -7.14 0.51 8.90
C LEU A 111 -7.60 0.44 7.45
N GLY A 112 -7.66 1.58 6.74
CA GLY A 112 -8.02 1.64 5.32
C GLY A 112 -7.04 0.86 4.43
N ILE A 113 -5.74 1.10 4.61
CA ILE A 113 -4.71 0.34 3.88
C ILE A 113 -4.77 -1.15 4.25
N GLY A 114 -4.92 -1.47 5.53
CA GLY A 114 -5.01 -2.82 6.04
C GLY A 114 -6.20 -3.61 5.47
N LEU A 115 -7.42 -3.11 5.70
CA LEU A 115 -8.66 -3.73 5.25
C LEU A 115 -8.74 -3.78 3.72
N GLY A 116 -8.38 -2.70 3.02
CA GLY A 116 -8.43 -2.65 1.56
C GLY A 116 -7.53 -3.70 0.91
N ASN A 117 -6.29 -3.86 1.41
CA ASN A 117 -5.40 -4.90 0.89
C ASN A 117 -5.86 -6.32 1.30
N LEU A 118 -6.37 -6.50 2.52
CA LEU A 118 -6.88 -7.79 2.98
C LEU A 118 -8.08 -8.26 2.16
N SER A 119 -9.07 -7.39 1.96
CA SER A 119 -10.26 -7.69 1.17
C SER A 119 -9.88 -8.00 -0.27
N THR A 120 -8.98 -7.21 -0.85
CA THR A 120 -8.51 -7.43 -2.24
C THR A 120 -7.82 -8.78 -2.37
N TYR A 121 -6.94 -9.15 -1.43
CA TYR A 121 -6.29 -10.46 -1.42
C TYR A 121 -7.30 -11.60 -1.33
N LEU A 122 -8.21 -11.56 -0.35
CA LEU A 122 -9.20 -12.62 -0.13
C LEU A 122 -10.13 -12.80 -1.34
N LEU A 123 -10.57 -11.69 -1.94
CA LEU A 123 -11.49 -11.72 -3.09
C LEU A 123 -10.79 -12.16 -4.38
N ILE A 124 -9.53 -11.75 -4.61
CA ILE A 124 -8.75 -12.25 -5.74
C ILE A 124 -8.47 -13.75 -5.57
N LYS A 125 -8.14 -14.20 -4.36
CA LYS A 125 -7.95 -15.63 -4.08
C LYS A 125 -9.22 -16.44 -4.33
N LYS A 126 -10.37 -15.93 -3.87
CA LYS A 126 -11.68 -16.59 -4.01
C LYS A 126 -12.20 -16.61 -5.44
N TYR A 127 -12.15 -15.48 -6.16
CA TYR A 127 -12.82 -15.32 -7.46
C TYR A 127 -11.88 -15.31 -8.66
N GLY A 128 -10.58 -15.09 -8.45
CA GLY A 128 -9.56 -15.00 -9.51
C GLY A 128 -8.59 -16.17 -9.55
N ASN A 129 -8.66 -17.09 -8.59
CA ASN A 129 -7.72 -18.21 -8.40
C ASN A 129 -6.24 -17.80 -8.48
N ALA A 130 -5.92 -16.61 -7.95
CA ALA A 130 -4.57 -16.06 -7.93
C ALA A 130 -4.14 -15.77 -6.49
N ASP A 131 -2.89 -16.10 -6.17
CA ASP A 131 -2.31 -15.91 -4.83
C ASP A 131 -1.43 -14.65 -4.80
N ASN A 132 -2.00 -13.55 -4.29
CA ASN A 132 -1.33 -12.24 -4.23
C ASN A 132 -0.81 -11.96 -2.81
N ARG A 133 0.13 -12.78 -2.35
CA ARG A 133 0.66 -12.67 -0.98
C ARG A 133 1.29 -11.31 -0.69
N GLU A 134 1.76 -10.58 -1.71
CA GLU A 134 2.24 -9.22 -1.56
C GLU A 134 1.19 -8.28 -0.95
N GLN A 135 -0.09 -8.43 -1.30
CA GLN A 135 -1.19 -7.66 -0.71
C GLN A 135 -1.47 -8.10 0.73
N LEU A 136 -1.44 -9.41 0.99
CA LEU A 136 -1.62 -9.94 2.34
C LEU A 136 -0.53 -9.41 3.29
N ILE A 137 0.71 -9.30 2.84
CA ILE A 137 1.82 -8.73 3.63
C ILE A 137 1.53 -7.27 4.01
N VAL A 138 1.15 -6.44 3.04
CA VAL A 138 0.77 -5.04 3.31
C VAL A 138 -0.38 -4.98 4.32
N ALA A 139 -1.39 -5.83 4.14
CA ALA A 139 -2.55 -5.89 5.00
C ALA A 139 -2.20 -6.22 6.45
N VAL A 140 -1.45 -7.31 6.66
CA VAL A 140 -1.07 -7.78 8.00
C VAL A 140 -0.20 -6.74 8.71
N ILE A 141 0.81 -6.19 8.03
CA ILE A 141 1.69 -5.18 8.64
C ILE A 141 0.88 -3.93 9.02
N SER A 142 0.00 -3.45 8.13
CA SER A 142 -0.79 -2.24 8.39
C SER A 142 -1.80 -2.44 9.53
N LEU A 143 -2.46 -3.60 9.62
CA LEU A 143 -3.40 -3.91 10.69
C LEU A 143 -2.68 -4.13 12.03
N ALA A 144 -1.55 -4.83 12.02
CA ALA A 144 -0.71 -5.03 13.21
C ALA A 144 -0.07 -3.74 13.72
N ALA A 145 0.11 -2.74 12.84
CA ALA A 145 0.60 -1.43 13.20
C ALA A 145 -0.44 -0.58 13.98
N ILE A 146 -1.74 -0.90 13.94
CA ILE A 146 -2.77 -0.12 14.64
C ILE A 146 -2.56 -0.16 16.16
N PRO A 147 -2.45 -1.32 16.83
CA PRO A 147 -2.15 -1.36 18.26
C PRO A 147 -0.85 -0.63 18.62
N ALA A 148 0.20 -0.77 17.81
CA ALA A 148 1.46 -0.06 18.02
C ALA A 148 1.28 1.46 17.93
N ALA A 149 0.52 1.94 16.94
CA ALA A 149 0.18 3.36 16.81
C ALA A 149 -0.61 3.85 18.03
N VAL A 150 -1.55 3.07 18.56
CA VAL A 150 -2.33 3.44 19.74
C VAL A 150 -1.42 3.60 20.95
N VAL A 151 -0.55 2.62 21.21
CA VAL A 151 0.40 2.68 22.34
C VAL A 151 1.29 3.90 22.22
N ILE A 152 1.84 4.14 21.03
CA ILE A 152 2.77 5.25 20.79
C ILE A 152 2.07 6.61 20.95
N ASP A 153 0.87 6.77 20.41
CA ASP A 153 0.08 8.00 20.54
C ASP A 153 -0.32 8.26 22.00
N SER A 154 -0.76 7.22 22.72
CA SER A 154 -1.21 7.34 24.11
C SER A 154 -0.08 7.51 25.14
N SER A 155 1.18 7.18 24.79
CA SER A 155 2.31 7.19 25.73
C SER A 155 3.41 8.21 25.39
N LEU A 156 3.75 8.36 24.11
CA LEU A 156 4.92 9.13 23.65
C LEU A 156 4.52 10.44 22.96
N PHE A 157 3.38 10.50 22.29
CA PHE A 157 2.96 11.65 21.48
C PHE A 157 1.62 12.27 21.87
N ALA A 158 1.20 12.11 23.13
CA ALA A 158 -0.07 12.64 23.63
C ALA A 158 -0.24 14.17 23.41
N MET A 159 0.84 14.89 23.07
CA MET A 159 0.82 16.33 22.72
C MET A 159 1.31 16.67 21.28
N HIS A 160 1.65 15.68 20.45
CA HIS A 160 2.22 15.88 19.10
C HIS A 160 1.51 15.03 18.04
N GLN A 161 0.30 15.46 17.67
CA GLN A 161 -0.54 14.77 16.68
C GLN A 161 0.11 14.69 15.29
N ASP A 162 0.92 15.68 14.92
CA ASP A 162 1.76 15.72 13.72
C ASP A 162 2.71 14.52 13.62
N ILE A 163 3.39 14.19 14.72
CA ILE A 163 4.33 13.07 14.77
C ILE A 163 3.59 11.73 14.65
N ALA A 164 2.43 11.58 15.31
CA ALA A 164 1.60 10.38 15.18
C ALA A 164 1.11 10.17 13.73
N VAL A 165 0.74 11.26 13.05
CA VAL A 165 0.37 11.26 11.63
C VAL A 165 1.55 10.91 10.74
N MET A 166 2.74 11.47 10.98
CA MET A 166 3.95 11.11 10.23
C MET A 166 4.26 9.62 10.41
N LEU A 167 4.31 9.14 11.65
CA LEU A 167 4.69 7.77 11.97
C LEU A 167 3.74 6.74 11.33
N SER A 168 2.43 6.95 11.42
CA SER A 168 1.46 6.07 10.79
C SER A 168 1.65 5.98 9.27
N ARG A 169 1.99 7.08 8.59
CA ARG A 169 2.35 7.06 7.16
C ARG A 169 3.68 6.37 6.89
N ILE A 170 4.68 6.50 7.76
CA ILE A 170 5.93 5.74 7.66
C ILE A 170 5.67 4.23 7.81
N LEU A 171 4.80 3.82 8.73
CA LEU A 171 4.40 2.41 8.88
C LEU A 171 3.69 1.89 7.61
N ILE A 172 2.86 2.71 6.98
CA ILE A 172 2.28 2.39 5.65
C ILE A 172 3.39 2.24 4.59
N ALA A 173 4.36 3.15 4.55
CA ALA A 173 5.47 3.06 3.62
C ALA A 173 6.28 1.76 3.82
N ILE A 174 6.53 1.36 5.06
CA ILE A 174 7.18 0.08 5.41
C ILE A 174 6.34 -1.10 4.95
N ALA A 175 5.02 -1.09 5.18
CA ALA A 175 4.13 -2.16 4.74
C ALA A 175 4.20 -2.35 3.22
N TYR A 176 4.11 -1.26 2.45
CA TYR A 176 4.24 -1.29 1.00
C TYR A 176 5.64 -1.70 0.53
N ALA A 177 6.71 -1.27 1.22
CA ALA A 177 8.07 -1.72 0.93
C ALA A 177 8.19 -3.24 1.10
N ALA A 178 7.68 -3.80 2.20
CA ALA A 178 7.73 -5.22 2.49
C ALA A 178 6.96 -6.05 1.44
N GLY A 179 5.73 -5.65 1.10
CA GLY A 179 4.95 -6.29 0.05
C GLY A 179 5.63 -6.19 -1.33
N GLY A 180 6.19 -5.02 -1.64
CA GLY A 180 6.92 -4.77 -2.88
C GLY A 180 8.19 -5.61 -3.01
N ALA A 181 9.02 -5.64 -1.96
CA ALA A 181 10.23 -6.44 -1.88
C ALA A 181 9.91 -7.93 -2.01
N PHE A 182 8.89 -8.43 -1.31
CA PHE A 182 8.44 -9.81 -1.43
C PHE A 182 8.06 -10.16 -2.88
N ALA A 183 7.30 -9.30 -3.56
CA ALA A 183 6.87 -9.53 -4.93
C ALA A 183 8.04 -9.55 -5.94
N LEU A 184 9.05 -8.70 -5.72
CA LEU A 184 10.22 -8.57 -6.59
C LEU A 184 11.26 -9.67 -6.35
N LEU A 185 11.55 -9.98 -5.08
CA LEU A 185 12.58 -10.95 -4.66
C LEU A 185 12.05 -12.39 -4.63
N GLY A 186 10.79 -12.59 -4.26
CA GLY A 186 10.14 -13.90 -4.20
C GLY A 186 9.93 -14.55 -5.57
N GLY A 187 10.14 -13.81 -6.67
CA GLY A 187 10.21 -14.34 -8.03
C GLY A 187 11.59 -14.80 -8.48
N GLY A 188 12.58 -14.85 -7.59
CA GLY A 188 13.94 -15.29 -7.86
C GLY A 188 14.32 -16.67 -7.33
N ARG A 189 13.46 -17.34 -6.53
CA ARG A 189 13.71 -18.76 -6.16
C ARG A 189 13.44 -19.64 -7.38
N LYS A 190 14.54 -20.17 -7.92
CA LYS A 190 14.68 -20.98 -9.13
C LYS A 190 13.58 -22.05 -9.26
N ALA A 191 12.97 -22.11 -10.44
CA ALA A 191 12.55 -23.38 -11.02
C ALA A 191 13.83 -24.18 -11.32
N GLY A 192 14.27 -24.98 -10.35
CA GLY A 192 15.54 -25.71 -10.42
C GLY A 192 15.90 -26.35 -9.10
N SER A 193 15.04 -27.24 -8.60
CA SER A 193 15.41 -28.31 -7.66
C SER A 193 14.28 -29.35 -7.63
N SER A 194 14.01 -29.93 -8.80
CA SER A 194 13.26 -31.18 -8.91
C SER A 194 13.94 -31.98 -10.00
N ASP A 195 15.13 -32.46 -9.69
CA ASP A 195 15.79 -33.61 -10.30
C ASP A 195 16.96 -33.95 -9.38
N LEU A 196 17.11 -35.24 -9.07
CA LEU A 196 18.02 -35.87 -8.09
C LEU A 196 17.43 -36.15 -6.70
N THR A 197 16.47 -37.07 -6.65
CA THR A 197 16.64 -38.31 -5.89
C THR A 197 15.95 -39.42 -6.69
N GLY A 198 16.77 -40.31 -7.25
CA GLY A 198 16.31 -41.59 -7.81
C GLY A 198 15.94 -42.59 -6.73
#